data_AF-A0A9P5GPY2-F1
#
_entry.id   AF-A0A9P5GPY2-F1
#
_cell.length_a   1.000
_cell.length_b   1.000
_cell.length_c   1.000
_cell.angle_alpha   90.00
_cell.angle_beta   90.00
_cell.angle_gamma   90.00
#
_symmetry.space_group_name_H-M   'P 1'
#
loop_
_entity.id
_entity.type
_entity.pdbx_description
1 polymer ?
#
loop_
_entity_poly.entity_id
_entity_poly.type
_entity_poly.pdbx_seq_one_letter_code
_entity_poly.pdbx_strand_id
1 'polypeptide(L)'
;MPWGAVEKNWFLFWDDLGQMFLHHEIAPARVFSKLELDGSVGPNLAPMTSGSDQGCLKRFLPATGKIHQATNSLAITLCARSDQSCQPDSTNTFVLFIIQQKILKGLHPVYEPYVVLMRRSMPFEIYAVSSKPIWIFGRSIKAEKSDEDSSTGLPEDTSEMLYMTSISWKNHGQKYHGFIDDTLFLGFGREDSDSGGIDVTAGDLLTELSMCAGS
;
A
#
# COMPACT_ATOMS: atom_id res chain seq x y z
N MET A 1 -25.22 8.33 -13.51
CA MET A 1 -24.71 7.97 -12.18
C MET A 1 -23.65 6.89 -12.36
N PRO A 2 -22.44 6.98 -11.78
CA PRO A 2 -21.58 5.81 -11.73
C PRO A 2 -22.22 4.80 -10.78
N TRP A 3 -22.73 3.71 -11.33
CA TRP A 3 -23.37 2.61 -10.61
C TRP A 3 -22.31 1.57 -10.26
N GLY A 4 -21.57 1.82 -9.18
CA GLY A 4 -20.69 0.83 -8.56
C GLY A 4 -20.58 1.15 -7.08
N ALA A 5 -20.74 0.14 -6.22
CA ALA A 5 -20.35 0.30 -4.83
C ALA A 5 -18.84 0.58 -4.80
N VAL A 6 -18.44 1.73 -4.26
CA VAL A 6 -17.03 2.01 -4.01
C VAL A 6 -16.63 1.17 -2.80
N GLU A 7 -15.95 0.06 -3.04
CA GLU A 7 -15.25 -0.66 -1.98
C GLU A 7 -14.09 0.21 -1.47
N LYS A 8 -13.61 -0.03 -0.24
CA LYS A 8 -12.57 0.76 0.46
C LYS A 8 -11.18 0.64 -0.22
N ASN A 9 -11.07 0.97 -1.50
CA ASN A 9 -9.90 0.73 -2.35
C ASN A 9 -9.46 1.95 -3.18
N TRP A 10 -9.71 3.18 -2.72
CA TRP A 10 -9.32 4.39 -3.45
C TRP A 10 -8.34 5.27 -2.68
N PHE A 11 -7.47 5.98 -3.41
CA PHE A 11 -6.63 7.06 -2.88
C PHE A 11 -6.37 8.12 -3.95
N LEU A 12 -6.07 9.33 -3.50
CA LEU A 12 -5.53 10.38 -4.34
C LEU A 12 -4.01 10.29 -4.40
N PHE A 13 -3.44 10.66 -5.54
CA PHE A 13 -2.00 10.85 -5.72
C PHE A 13 -1.73 12.02 -6.67
N TRP A 14 -0.49 12.50 -6.66
CA TRP A 14 -0.05 13.63 -7.49
C TRP A 14 1.17 13.26 -8.32
N ASP A 15 1.14 13.66 -9.59
CA ASP A 15 2.28 13.53 -10.50
C ASP A 15 3.37 14.57 -10.22
N ASP A 16 4.46 14.51 -10.98
CA ASP A 16 5.59 15.44 -10.91
C ASP A 16 5.23 16.90 -11.28
N LEU A 17 4.11 17.12 -11.98
CA LEU A 17 3.57 18.45 -12.33
C LEU A 17 2.53 18.96 -11.31
N GLY A 18 2.23 18.17 -10.27
CA GLY A 18 1.23 18.50 -9.26
C GLY A 18 -0.22 18.31 -9.73
N GLN A 19 -0.44 17.60 -10.85
CA GLN A 19 -1.76 17.19 -11.29
C GLN A 19 -2.28 16.05 -10.40
N MET A 20 -3.58 16.08 -10.13
CA MET A 20 -4.23 15.14 -9.23
C MET A 20 -4.81 13.96 -10.00
N PHE A 21 -4.64 12.78 -9.44
CA PHE A 21 -5.16 11.54 -9.97
C PHE A 21 -5.85 10.75 -8.85
N LEU A 22 -6.84 9.96 -9.25
CA LEU A 22 -7.59 9.10 -8.37
C LEU A 22 -7.33 7.65 -8.76
N HIS A 23 -6.71 6.90 -7.86
CA HIS A 23 -6.65 5.46 -7.92
C HIS A 23 -7.92 4.87 -7.30
N HIS A 24 -8.52 3.90 -7.95
CA HIS A 24 -9.82 3.34 -7.55
C HIS A 24 -9.79 1.85 -7.20
N GLU A 25 -8.90 1.10 -7.85
CA GLU A 25 -8.83 -0.34 -7.70
C GLU A 25 -7.44 -0.83 -8.08
N ILE A 26 -6.93 -1.82 -7.34
CA ILE A 26 -5.63 -2.47 -7.58
C ILE A 26 -5.79 -3.84 -8.24
N ALA A 27 -6.85 -4.58 -7.91
CA ALA A 27 -7.09 -5.94 -8.37
C ALA A 27 -8.58 -6.17 -8.69
N PRO A 28 -8.93 -6.96 -9.73
CA PRO A 28 -8.07 -7.81 -10.55
C PRO A 28 -7.27 -7.04 -11.62
N ALA A 29 -7.56 -5.76 -11.82
CA ALA A 29 -6.79 -4.87 -12.67
C ALA A 29 -6.77 -3.47 -12.05
N ARG A 30 -5.66 -2.76 -12.23
CA ARG A 30 -5.55 -1.37 -11.79
C ARG A 30 -6.57 -0.49 -12.51
N VAL A 31 -7.10 0.49 -11.80
CA VAL A 31 -7.93 1.56 -12.34
C VAL A 31 -7.50 2.88 -11.74
N PHE A 32 -7.09 3.81 -12.59
CA PHE A 32 -6.78 5.17 -12.17
C PHE A 32 -7.06 6.17 -13.28
N SER A 33 -7.52 7.36 -12.90
CA SER A 33 -7.92 8.43 -13.80
C SER A 33 -7.39 9.77 -13.29
N LYS A 34 -7.19 10.71 -14.21
CA LYS A 34 -6.96 12.12 -13.85
C LYS A 34 -8.22 12.67 -13.16
N LEU A 35 -8.03 13.42 -12.08
CA LEU A 35 -9.09 14.14 -11.37
C LEU A 35 -8.92 15.63 -11.62
N GLU A 36 -9.93 16.24 -12.24
CA GLU A 36 -9.94 17.68 -12.50
C GLU A 36 -10.44 18.46 -11.28
N LEU A 37 -10.13 19.76 -11.22
CA LEU A 37 -10.49 20.61 -10.08
C LEU A 37 -12.00 20.82 -9.90
N ASP A 38 -12.79 20.60 -10.96
CA ASP A 38 -14.25 20.63 -10.91
C ASP A 38 -14.86 19.30 -10.41
N GLY A 39 -14.02 18.33 -10.05
CA GLY A 39 -14.42 17.00 -9.59
C GLY A 39 -14.72 16.01 -10.71
N SER A 40 -14.59 16.41 -11.97
CA SER A 40 -14.72 15.49 -13.11
C SER A 40 -13.52 14.55 -13.21
N VAL A 41 -13.77 13.33 -13.70
CA VAL A 41 -12.76 12.28 -13.85
C VAL A 41 -12.52 11.98 -15.33
N GLY A 42 -11.25 11.87 -15.69
CA GLY A 42 -10.82 11.46 -17.03
C GLY A 42 -11.00 9.96 -17.30
N PRO A 43 -10.61 9.50 -18.50
CA PRO A 43 -10.63 8.08 -18.83
C PRO A 43 -9.66 7.28 -17.95
N ASN A 44 -9.90 5.97 -17.82
CA ASN A 44 -8.97 5.06 -17.14
C ASN A 44 -7.65 4.98 -17.91
N LEU A 45 -6.54 5.31 -17.24
CA LEU A 45 -5.19 5.33 -17.79
C LEU A 45 -4.41 4.03 -17.54
N ALA A 46 -4.88 3.18 -16.62
CA ALA A 46 -4.25 1.91 -16.27
C ALA A 46 -4.01 0.90 -17.42
N PRO A 47 -4.81 0.88 -18.52
CA PRO A 47 -4.52 -0.03 -19.63
C PRO A 47 -3.11 0.13 -20.22
N MET A 48 -2.50 1.31 -20.12
CA MET A 48 -1.15 1.60 -20.62
C MET A 48 -0.05 0.77 -19.94
N THR A 49 -0.27 0.34 -18.70
CA THR A 49 0.71 -0.41 -17.88
C THR A 49 0.18 -1.78 -17.44
N SER A 50 -1.02 -2.15 -17.88
CA SER A 50 -1.72 -3.36 -17.44
C SER A 50 -0.87 -4.63 -17.50
N GLY A 51 -0.13 -4.84 -18.59
CA GLY A 51 0.73 -6.02 -18.76
C GLY A 51 1.91 -6.07 -17.78
N SER A 52 2.64 -4.95 -17.62
CA SER A 52 3.79 -4.89 -16.71
C SER A 52 3.36 -4.94 -15.25
N ASP A 53 2.30 -4.23 -14.89
CA ASP A 53 1.76 -4.20 -13.53
C ASP A 53 1.23 -5.57 -13.11
N GLN A 54 0.44 -6.24 -13.96
CA GLN A 54 -0.05 -7.58 -13.65
C GLN A 54 1.08 -8.59 -13.53
N GLY A 55 2.09 -8.51 -14.40
CA GLY A 55 3.30 -9.34 -14.31
C GLY A 55 4.02 -9.13 -12.98
N CYS A 56 4.17 -7.87 -12.55
CA CYS A 56 4.82 -7.55 -11.29
C CYS A 56 4.03 -8.04 -10.06
N LEU A 57 2.74 -7.70 -9.99
CA LEU A 57 1.88 -8.10 -8.86
C LEU A 57 1.80 -9.62 -8.75
N LYS A 58 1.64 -10.33 -9.87
CA LYS A 58 1.61 -11.81 -9.89
C LYS A 58 2.91 -12.44 -9.42
N ARG A 59 4.04 -11.76 -9.62
CA ARG A 59 5.37 -12.27 -9.24
C ARG A 59 5.62 -12.16 -7.73
N PHE A 60 5.20 -11.06 -7.11
CA PHE A 60 5.54 -10.77 -5.73
C PHE A 60 4.40 -11.00 -4.74
N LEU A 61 3.15 -11.03 -5.21
CA LEU A 61 2.00 -11.35 -4.36
C LEU A 61 1.66 -12.84 -4.46
N PRO A 62 1.25 -13.48 -3.36
CA PRO A 62 0.80 -14.86 -3.39
C PRO A 62 -0.40 -15.06 -4.33
N ALA A 63 -0.47 -16.24 -4.95
CA ALA A 63 -1.49 -16.55 -5.96
C ALA A 63 -2.92 -16.68 -5.40
N THR A 64 -3.08 -16.82 -4.08
CA THR A 64 -4.35 -17.05 -3.39
C THR A 64 -4.77 -15.84 -2.57
N GLY A 65 -6.07 -15.70 -2.29
CA GLY A 65 -6.59 -14.57 -1.51
C GLY A 65 -7.03 -13.37 -2.37
N LYS A 66 -7.53 -12.33 -1.70
CA LYS A 66 -8.03 -11.11 -2.34
C LYS A 66 -7.08 -9.95 -2.02
N ILE A 67 -6.66 -9.21 -3.03
CA ILE A 67 -5.86 -8.01 -2.81
C ILE A 67 -6.81 -6.83 -2.58
N HIS A 68 -6.54 -6.09 -1.51
CA HIS A 68 -7.20 -4.83 -1.18
C HIS A 68 -6.15 -3.72 -1.13
N GLN A 69 -6.52 -2.51 -1.51
CA GLN A 69 -5.71 -1.35 -1.14
C GLN A 69 -5.87 -1.12 0.36
N ALA A 70 -4.77 -0.87 1.06
CA ALA A 70 -4.79 -0.75 2.52
C ALA A 70 -4.75 0.71 3.00
N THR A 71 -4.09 1.61 2.25
CA THR A 71 -3.71 2.93 2.77
C THR A 71 -3.90 4.05 1.74
N ASN A 72 -3.83 5.30 2.20
CA ASN A 72 -3.59 6.46 1.34
C ASN A 72 -2.19 6.37 0.68
N SER A 73 -1.88 7.33 -0.20
CA SER A 73 -0.56 7.43 -0.82
C SER A 73 0.27 8.60 -0.28
N LEU A 74 1.58 8.51 -0.44
CA LEU A 74 2.57 9.56 -0.18
C LEU A 74 3.59 9.60 -1.32
N ALA A 75 4.24 10.75 -1.55
CA ALA A 75 5.42 10.83 -2.40
C ALA A 75 6.69 10.61 -1.59
N ILE A 76 7.60 9.76 -2.06
CA ILE A 76 8.88 9.48 -1.41
C ILE A 76 10.04 9.63 -2.40
N THR A 77 11.08 10.37 -2.02
CA THR A 77 12.37 10.41 -2.73
C THR A 77 13.33 9.39 -2.09
N LEU A 78 13.96 8.55 -2.91
CA LEU A 78 14.77 7.41 -2.45
C LEU A 78 16.21 7.76 -2.04
N CYS A 79 16.46 9.02 -1.71
CA CYS A 79 17.73 9.48 -1.15
C CYS A 79 17.48 10.22 0.16
N ALA A 80 18.54 10.40 0.94
CA ALA A 80 18.46 11.09 2.22
C ALA A 80 18.18 12.59 2.00
N ARG A 81 17.37 13.18 2.88
CA ARG A 81 17.05 14.62 2.86
C ARG A 81 18.29 15.50 2.96
N SER A 82 19.30 15.05 3.69
CA SER A 82 20.57 15.78 3.87
C SER A 82 21.51 15.70 2.67
N ASP A 83 21.24 14.84 1.68
CA ASP A 83 22.07 14.69 0.50
C ASP A 83 21.82 15.84 -0.50
N GLN A 84 22.71 16.83 -0.49
CA GLN A 84 22.63 17.99 -1.38
C GLN A 84 22.80 17.66 -2.86
N SER A 85 23.41 16.50 -3.18
CA SER A 85 23.57 16.06 -4.56
C SER A 85 22.30 15.42 -5.13
N CYS A 86 21.37 15.03 -4.26
CA CYS A 86 20.11 14.42 -4.65
C CYS A 86 18.98 15.45 -4.69
N GLN A 87 18.56 15.81 -5.90
CA GLN A 87 17.38 16.64 -6.11
C GLN A 87 16.18 15.75 -6.45
N PRO A 88 15.02 15.92 -5.80
CA PRO A 88 13.81 15.17 -6.14
C PRO A 88 13.40 15.39 -7.61
N ASP A 89 13.29 14.29 -8.36
CA ASP A 89 12.82 14.25 -9.74
C ASP A 89 11.99 12.98 -10.01
N SER A 90 11.56 12.79 -11.26
CA SER A 90 10.75 11.64 -11.68
C SER A 90 11.50 10.30 -11.69
N THR A 91 12.83 10.32 -11.57
CA THR A 91 13.68 9.12 -11.56
C THR A 91 13.93 8.58 -10.15
N ASN A 92 13.91 9.46 -9.15
CA ASN A 92 14.17 9.10 -7.75
C ASN A 92 12.97 9.30 -6.81
N THR A 93 11.86 9.85 -7.30
CA THR A 93 10.65 10.12 -6.49
C THR A 93 9.44 9.32 -6.96
N PHE A 94 8.85 8.57 -6.03
CA PHE A 94 7.79 7.58 -6.30
C PHE A 94 6.54 7.83 -5.46
N VAL A 95 5.41 7.27 -5.89
CA VAL A 95 4.22 7.17 -5.06
C VAL A 95 4.32 5.89 -4.23
N LEU A 96 4.35 6.07 -2.91
CA LEU A 96 4.34 5.04 -1.90
C LEU A 96 2.91 4.79 -1.44
N PHE A 97 2.50 3.53 -1.43
CA PHE A 97 1.27 3.08 -0.77
C PHE A 97 1.41 1.62 -0.35
N ILE A 98 0.52 1.18 0.53
CA ILE A 98 0.46 -0.19 1.01
C ILE A 98 -0.82 -0.84 0.48
N ILE A 99 -0.68 -2.04 -0.05
CA ILE A 99 -1.77 -2.96 -0.37
C ILE A 99 -1.74 -4.10 0.63
N GLN A 100 -2.82 -4.86 0.76
CA GLN A 100 -2.83 -6.03 1.62
C GLN A 100 -3.54 -7.19 0.96
N GLN A 101 -2.96 -8.37 1.10
CA GLN A 101 -3.62 -9.60 0.74
C GLN A 101 -4.46 -10.08 1.90
N LYS A 102 -5.75 -10.29 1.64
CA LYS A 102 -6.71 -10.89 2.56
C LYS A 102 -6.84 -12.38 2.25
N ILE A 103 -6.52 -13.22 3.23
CA ILE A 103 -6.67 -14.67 3.18
C ILE A 103 -7.67 -15.07 4.25
N LEU A 104 -8.62 -15.94 3.92
CA LEU A 104 -9.54 -16.52 4.91
C LEU A 104 -8.96 -17.86 5.40
N LYS A 105 -8.65 -17.94 6.69
CA LYS A 105 -8.32 -19.20 7.38
C LYS A 105 -9.55 -19.63 8.20
N GLY A 106 -10.40 -20.47 7.60
CA GLY A 106 -11.73 -20.75 8.17
C GLY A 106 -12.62 -19.51 8.10
N LEU A 107 -13.13 -19.05 9.24
CA LEU A 107 -13.87 -17.78 9.36
C LEU A 107 -12.98 -16.59 9.74
N HIS A 108 -11.68 -16.82 9.99
CA HIS A 108 -10.74 -15.80 10.44
C HIS A 108 -10.01 -15.15 9.25
N PRO A 109 -10.15 -13.83 9.02
CA PRO A 109 -9.38 -13.14 8.00
C PRO A 109 -7.97 -12.81 8.50
N VAL A 110 -6.97 -13.11 7.67
CA VAL A 110 -5.58 -12.71 7.87
C VAL A 110 -5.21 -11.72 6.77
N TYR A 111 -4.59 -10.61 7.16
CA TYR A 111 -4.05 -9.63 6.22
C TYR A 111 -2.52 -9.66 6.21
N GLU A 112 -1.97 -9.63 4.99
CA GLU A 112 -0.54 -9.56 4.70
C GLU A 112 -0.27 -8.29 3.89
N PRO A 113 0.21 -7.21 4.52
CA PRO A 113 0.42 -5.92 3.87
C PRO A 113 1.75 -5.85 3.10
N TYR A 114 1.72 -5.40 1.85
CA TYR A 114 2.87 -5.23 0.97
C TYR A 114 3.05 -3.75 0.59
N VAL A 115 4.30 -3.31 0.59
CA VAL A 115 4.65 -1.94 0.20
C VAL A 115 4.78 -1.89 -1.32
N VAL A 116 4.21 -0.86 -1.94
CA VAL A 116 4.25 -0.65 -3.39
C VAL A 116 4.82 0.72 -3.69
N LEU A 117 5.78 0.76 -4.61
CA LEU A 117 6.25 1.99 -5.25
C LEU A 117 5.76 2.04 -6.69
N MET A 118 5.12 3.14 -7.04
CA MET A 118 4.67 3.45 -8.39
C MET A 118 5.40 4.69 -8.91
N ARG A 119 5.69 4.75 -10.21
CA ARG A 119 6.24 5.97 -10.81
C ARG A 119 5.32 7.17 -10.57
N ARG A 120 5.90 8.34 -10.35
CA ARG A 120 5.15 9.62 -10.27
C ARG A 120 4.89 10.27 -11.61
N SER A 121 5.55 9.83 -12.68
CA SER A 121 5.29 10.30 -14.03
C SER A 121 4.46 9.27 -14.79
N MET A 122 3.72 9.73 -15.80
CA MET A 122 3.08 8.84 -16.78
C MET A 122 4.11 7.84 -17.35
N PRO A 123 3.75 6.56 -17.54
CA PRO A 123 2.40 6.01 -17.45
C PRO A 123 1.99 5.49 -16.05
N PHE A 124 2.67 5.89 -14.97
CA PHE A 124 2.40 5.46 -13.58
C PHE A 124 2.47 3.93 -13.36
N GLU A 125 3.44 3.28 -14.00
CA GLU A 125 3.69 1.85 -13.80
C GLU A 125 4.17 1.56 -12.37
N ILE A 126 3.89 0.36 -11.88
CA ILE A 126 4.48 -0.13 -10.63
C ILE A 126 5.98 -0.30 -10.87
N TYR A 127 6.78 0.34 -10.01
CA TYR A 127 8.23 0.29 -10.04
C TYR A 127 8.77 -0.87 -9.20
N ALA A 128 8.24 -1.04 -7.99
CA ALA A 128 8.66 -2.09 -7.07
C ALA A 128 7.56 -2.49 -6.10
N VAL A 129 7.65 -3.72 -5.58
CA VAL A 129 6.80 -4.26 -4.52
C VAL A 129 7.69 -4.91 -3.46
N SER A 130 7.35 -4.81 -2.18
CA SER A 130 8.09 -5.55 -1.15
C SER A 130 8.03 -7.06 -1.41
N SER A 131 9.16 -7.75 -1.27
CA SER A 131 9.23 -9.20 -1.46
C SER A 131 8.58 -10.00 -0.33
N LYS A 132 8.39 -9.37 0.83
CA LYS A 132 7.72 -9.91 2.00
C LYS A 132 6.66 -8.94 2.51
N PRO A 133 5.62 -9.43 3.20
CA PRO A 133 4.68 -8.55 3.87
C PRO A 133 5.32 -7.89 5.10
N ILE A 134 4.81 -6.72 5.47
CA ILE A 134 5.23 -6.02 6.69
C ILE A 134 4.87 -6.90 7.89
N TRP A 135 5.84 -7.09 8.78
CA TRP A 135 5.67 -7.79 10.04
C TRP A 135 5.81 -6.82 11.21
N ILE A 136 4.79 -6.75 12.07
CA ILE A 136 4.84 -5.98 13.32
C ILE A 136 5.29 -6.93 14.42
N PHE A 137 6.42 -6.63 15.06
CA PHE A 137 6.91 -7.41 16.19
C PHE A 137 5.87 -7.44 17.31
N GLY A 138 5.61 -8.62 17.87
CA GLY A 138 4.55 -8.84 18.86
C GLY A 138 3.22 -9.31 18.26
N ARG A 139 3.04 -9.29 16.92
CA ARG A 139 1.89 -9.94 16.26
C ARG A 139 1.83 -11.40 16.68
N SER A 140 0.71 -11.80 17.28
CA SER A 140 0.57 -13.18 17.73
C SER A 140 0.47 -14.14 16.54
N ILE A 141 1.21 -15.25 16.61
CA ILE A 141 1.11 -16.37 15.66
C ILE A 141 -0.11 -17.26 16.02
N LYS A 142 -0.68 -17.07 17.21
CA LYS A 142 -1.91 -17.70 17.69
C LYS A 142 -2.96 -16.62 17.96
N ALA A 143 -4.04 -16.58 17.19
CA ALA A 143 -5.20 -15.77 17.52
C ALA A 143 -5.59 -16.09 18.97
N GLU A 144 -5.66 -15.06 19.83
CA GLU A 144 -6.09 -15.28 21.21
C GLU A 144 -7.47 -15.90 21.17
N LYS A 145 -7.64 -17.05 21.85
CA LYS A 145 -8.96 -17.63 22.02
C LYS A 145 -9.77 -16.60 22.82
N SER A 146 -10.77 -16.00 22.20
CA SER A 146 -11.80 -15.29 22.95
C SER A 146 -12.41 -16.30 23.91
N ASP A 147 -12.16 -16.13 25.21
CA ASP A 147 -12.79 -16.94 26.25
C ASP A 147 -14.31 -16.79 26.17
N GLU A 148 -14.97 -17.94 26.39
CA GLU A 148 -16.42 -18.16 26.38
C GLU A 148 -17.08 -18.30 24.99
N ASP A 149 -17.23 -19.57 24.58
CA ASP A 149 -18.30 -20.07 23.71
C ASP A 149 -18.06 -20.15 22.19
N SER A 150 -16.97 -20.78 21.74
CA SER A 150 -16.97 -21.34 20.39
C SER A 150 -16.27 -22.69 20.26
N SER A 151 -17.09 -23.70 20.01
CA SER A 151 -16.76 -25.01 19.45
C SER A 151 -16.26 -24.94 17.99
N THR A 152 -15.72 -23.79 17.55
CA THR A 152 -15.10 -23.64 16.23
C THR A 152 -13.60 -23.70 16.43
N GLY A 153 -13.02 -24.90 16.23
CA GLY A 153 -11.58 -25.11 16.25
C GLY A 153 -10.89 -24.23 15.21
N LEU A 154 -10.47 -23.04 15.63
CA LEU A 154 -9.50 -22.24 14.90
C LEU A 154 -8.23 -23.09 14.80
N PRO A 155 -7.69 -23.31 13.58
CA PRO A 155 -6.40 -24.00 13.43
C PRO A 155 -5.35 -23.30 14.30
N GLU A 156 -4.51 -24.08 14.98
CA GLU A 156 -3.47 -23.59 15.90
C GLU A 156 -2.47 -22.59 15.25
N ASP A 157 -2.49 -22.46 13.91
CA ASP A 157 -1.62 -21.61 13.09
C ASP A 157 -2.32 -20.38 12.46
N THR A 158 -3.35 -19.86 13.13
CA THR A 158 -4.02 -18.61 12.71
C THR A 158 -3.34 -17.42 13.40
N SER A 159 -2.61 -16.60 12.62
CA SER A 159 -2.03 -15.36 13.13
C SER A 159 -3.10 -14.30 13.36
N GLU A 160 -2.80 -13.35 14.25
CA GLU A 160 -3.65 -12.21 14.56
C GLU A 160 -4.00 -11.41 13.29
N MET A 161 -5.25 -10.95 13.20
CA MET A 161 -5.75 -10.07 12.17
C MET A 161 -5.20 -8.66 12.38
N LEU A 162 -4.08 -8.34 11.73
CA LEU A 162 -3.51 -7.00 11.64
C LEU A 162 -3.62 -6.49 10.21
N TYR A 163 -4.28 -5.36 10.01
CA TYR A 163 -4.43 -4.71 8.70
C TYR A 163 -4.00 -3.26 8.75
N MET A 164 -3.33 -2.80 7.68
CA MET A 164 -2.89 -1.41 7.59
C MET A 164 -4.06 -0.54 7.15
N THR A 165 -4.15 0.67 7.71
CA THR A 165 -5.26 1.60 7.43
C THR A 165 -4.78 2.92 6.86
N SER A 166 -3.59 3.38 7.23
CA SER A 166 -3.07 4.69 6.81
C SER A 166 -1.56 4.80 6.93
N ILE A 167 -0.97 5.69 6.14
CA ILE A 167 0.41 6.12 6.25
C ILE A 167 0.50 7.65 6.29
N SER A 168 1.43 8.19 7.07
CA SER A 168 1.72 9.63 7.09
C SER A 168 3.18 9.87 7.45
N TRP A 169 3.75 11.01 7.03
CA TRP A 169 5.03 11.44 7.55
C TRP A 169 4.89 11.91 9.00
N LYS A 170 5.82 11.52 9.87
CA LYS A 170 5.76 11.82 11.31
C LYS A 170 6.02 13.30 11.61
N ASN A 171 6.84 13.98 10.80
CA ASN A 171 7.26 15.34 11.09
C ASN A 171 6.11 16.34 10.91
N HIS A 172 5.94 17.23 11.89
CA HIS A 172 4.93 18.27 11.85
C HIS A 172 5.11 19.18 10.62
N GLY A 173 4.01 19.41 9.88
CA GLY A 173 4.00 20.24 8.67
C GLY A 173 4.49 19.53 7.41
N GLN A 174 5.02 18.31 7.51
CA GLN A 174 5.32 17.49 6.35
C GLN A 174 4.02 16.96 5.74
N LYS A 175 3.78 17.29 4.46
CA LYS A 175 2.51 17.00 3.77
C LYS A 175 2.59 15.71 2.96
N TYR A 176 2.58 15.79 1.64
CA TYR A 176 2.54 14.62 0.76
C TYR A 176 3.93 14.01 0.54
N HIS A 177 4.99 14.83 0.57
CA HIS A 177 6.34 14.43 0.15
C HIS A 177 7.32 14.23 1.31
N GLY A 178 8.14 13.19 1.21
CA GLY A 178 9.25 12.88 2.12
C GLY A 178 10.42 12.18 1.46
N PHE A 179 11.41 11.86 2.27
CA PHE A 179 12.70 11.27 1.89
C PHE A 179 12.90 9.93 2.59
N ILE A 180 13.85 9.14 2.11
CA ILE A 180 14.06 7.76 2.58
C ILE A 180 14.51 7.69 4.05
N ASP A 181 15.10 8.75 4.58
CA ASP A 181 15.55 8.89 5.97
C ASP A 181 14.50 9.55 6.89
N ASP A 182 13.35 9.97 6.35
CA ASP A 182 12.26 10.47 7.17
C ASP A 182 11.53 9.32 7.89
N THR A 183 10.97 9.63 9.06
CA THR A 183 10.11 8.71 9.79
C THR A 183 8.67 8.77 9.30
N LEU A 184 8.07 7.61 9.07
CA LEU A 184 6.65 7.40 8.75
C LEU A 184 5.90 6.91 9.98
N PHE A 185 4.64 7.34 10.14
CA PHE A 185 3.65 6.66 10.97
C PHE A 185 2.80 5.72 10.13
N LEU A 186 2.74 4.46 10.54
CA LEU A 186 1.82 3.45 10.01
C LEU A 186 0.67 3.26 11.01
N GLY A 187 -0.56 3.48 10.56
CA GLY A 187 -1.76 3.17 11.31
C GLY A 187 -2.29 1.79 10.95
N PHE A 188 -2.77 1.04 11.94
CA PHE A 188 -3.29 -0.30 11.74
C PHE A 188 -4.45 -0.64 12.68
N GLY A 189 -5.32 -1.54 12.23
CA GLY A 189 -6.36 -2.16 13.04
C GLY A 189 -5.93 -3.54 13.50
N ARG A 190 -6.47 -3.98 14.64
CA ARG A 190 -6.21 -5.28 15.26
C ARG A 190 -7.52 -5.94 15.65
N GLU A 191 -7.76 -7.13 15.10
CA GLU A 191 -8.92 -7.97 15.42
C GLU A 191 -10.29 -7.26 15.33
N ASP A 192 -10.40 -6.21 14.50
CA ASP A 192 -11.58 -5.34 14.36
C ASP A 192 -12.10 -4.74 15.69
N SER A 193 -11.28 -4.79 16.74
CA SER A 193 -11.62 -4.36 18.10
C SER A 193 -10.71 -3.24 18.60
N ASP A 194 -9.44 -3.27 18.17
CA ASP A 194 -8.42 -2.32 18.58
C ASP A 194 -7.79 -1.60 17.38
N SER A 195 -7.10 -0.49 17.66
CA SER A 195 -6.28 0.22 16.68
C SER A 195 -4.92 0.58 17.29
N GLY A 196 -3.92 0.73 16.43
CA GLY A 196 -2.56 1.05 16.82
C GLY A 196 -1.85 1.91 15.79
N GLY A 197 -0.69 2.43 16.19
CA GLY A 197 0.21 3.18 15.35
C GLY A 197 1.66 2.83 15.69
N ILE A 198 2.51 2.75 14.68
CA ILE A 198 3.95 2.54 14.83
C ILE A 198 4.70 3.53 13.96
N ASP A 199 5.83 4.04 14.46
CA ASP A 199 6.77 4.79 13.67
C ASP A 199 7.90 3.93 13.12
N VAL A 200 8.26 4.16 11.87
CA VAL A 200 9.32 3.42 11.16
C VAL A 200 10.09 4.38 10.25
N THR A 201 11.40 4.19 10.11
CA THR A 201 12.16 4.92 9.08
C THR A 201 11.69 4.46 7.71
N ALA A 202 11.49 5.37 6.76
CA ALA A 202 11.02 4.99 5.43
C ALA A 202 11.97 3.99 4.74
N GLY A 203 13.29 4.15 4.90
CA GLY A 203 14.28 3.21 4.37
C GLY A 203 14.16 1.79 4.93
N ASP A 204 13.84 1.65 6.21
CA ASP A 204 13.63 0.33 6.84
C ASP A 204 12.41 -0.35 6.22
N LEU A 205 11.33 0.40 5.99
CA LEU A 205 10.12 -0.07 5.32
C LEU A 205 10.37 -0.51 3.87
N LEU A 206 11.38 0.07 3.19
CA LEU A 206 11.71 -0.19 1.78
C LEU A 206 12.90 -1.13 1.57
N THR A 207 13.47 -1.72 2.63
CA THR A 207 14.72 -2.50 2.54
C THR A 207 14.61 -3.74 1.64
N GLU A 208 13.43 -4.39 1.59
CA GLU A 208 13.22 -5.63 0.81
C GLU A 208 12.35 -5.43 -0.44
N LEU A 209 12.44 -4.26 -1.09
CA LEU A 209 11.77 -4.02 -2.37
C LEU A 209 12.36 -4.87 -3.49
N SER A 210 11.47 -5.45 -4.29
CA SER A 210 11.80 -6.12 -5.54
C SER A 210 11.25 -5.34 -6.73
N MET A 211 12.14 -5.12 -7.69
CA MET A 211 11.88 -4.32 -8.88
C MET A 211 10.95 -5.06 -9.85
N CYS A 212 10.00 -4.33 -10.43
CA CYS A 212 9.09 -4.84 -11.46
C CYS A 212 9.75 -4.92 -12.85
N ALA A 213 10.72 -4.05 -13.13
CA ALA A 213 11.49 -4.05 -14.37
C ALA A 213 12.86 -4.73 -14.18
N GLY A 214 13.23 -5.63 -15.09
CA GLY A 214 14.59 -6.16 -15.18
C GLY A 214 14.86 -7.57 -14.63
N SER A 215 13.93 -8.52 -14.78
CA SER A 215 14.29 -9.96 -14.70
C SER A 215 13.37 -10.85 -15.50
#